data_AF-A0A972X8D4-F1
#
_entry.id   AF-A0A972X8D4-F1
#
_cell.length_a   1.000
_cell.length_b   1.000
_cell.length_c   1.000
_cell.angle_alpha   90.00
_cell.angle_beta   90.00
_cell.angle_gamma   90.00
#
_symmetry.space_group_name_H-M   'P 1'
#
loop_
_entity.id
_entity.type
_entity.pdbx_description
1 polymer ?
#
loop_
_entity_poly.entity_id
_entity_poly.type
_entity_poly.pdbx_seq_one_letter_code
_entity_poly.pdbx_strand_id
1 'polypeptide(L)'
;MVGTTGLAASALPGAEPTASTARPAADEAAHRGWQLLLTRPYLPADFDQDVFDDLWTTWEAPMRSRAEKATLPERRLMAMERYGLTADPLDPSRSLQYVVDGSGRWTMSCLACHQGQVGGRTIPGLPNSNYALETLTEEVRLVKVRQRKPFGHMDLGSLLLPLGTTNGTTNAV
;
A
#
# COMPACT_ATOMS: atom_id res chain seq x y z
N MET A 1 -73.18 4.84 24.59
CA MET A 1 -72.54 5.37 23.37
C MET A 1 -71.32 6.17 23.78
N VAL A 2 -70.18 5.71 23.28
CA VAL A 2 -68.89 6.40 23.03
C VAL A 2 -68.24 7.14 24.21
N GLY A 3 -67.26 6.47 24.83
CA GLY A 3 -66.22 7.11 25.62
C GLY A 3 -65.13 7.73 24.74
N THR A 4 -64.55 8.83 25.20
CA THR A 4 -63.36 9.45 24.62
C THR A 4 -62.35 9.69 25.74
N THR A 5 -61.41 8.76 25.88
CA THR A 5 -60.19 8.93 26.70
C THR A 5 -59.13 9.60 25.84
N GLY A 6 -58.79 10.86 26.16
CA GLY A 6 -57.69 11.58 25.54
C GLY A 6 -56.34 11.06 26.03
N LEU A 7 -55.48 10.64 25.12
CA LEU A 7 -54.07 10.39 25.40
C LEU A 7 -53.34 11.74 25.52
N ALA A 8 -52.76 12.01 26.70
CA ALA A 8 -51.77 13.06 26.86
C ALA A 8 -50.39 12.53 26.43
N ALA A 9 -49.87 13.03 25.31
CA ALA A 9 -48.50 12.77 24.90
C ALA A 9 -47.54 13.61 25.77
N SER A 10 -46.73 12.95 26.59
CA SER A 10 -45.62 13.61 27.30
C SER A 10 -44.49 13.89 26.31
N ALA A 11 -44.24 15.17 26.03
CA ALA A 11 -43.08 15.60 25.26
C ALA A 11 -41.81 15.36 26.08
N LEU A 12 -40.92 14.52 25.56
CA LEU A 12 -39.56 14.36 26.10
C LEU A 12 -38.77 15.66 25.84
N PRO A 13 -38.00 16.16 26.82
CA PRO A 13 -37.17 17.34 26.63
C PRO A 13 -36.14 17.09 25.52
N GLY A 14 -36.12 17.99 24.53
CA GLY A 14 -35.18 17.95 23.42
C GLY A 14 -33.74 18.04 23.92
N ALA A 15 -32.95 17.03 23.57
CA ALA A 15 -31.51 17.11 23.70
C ALA A 15 -30.99 18.19 22.72
N GLU A 16 -30.46 19.28 23.27
CA GLU A 16 -29.73 20.25 22.46
C GLU A 16 -28.52 19.57 21.79
N PRO A 17 -28.28 19.80 20.50
CA PRO A 17 -27.09 19.28 19.84
C PRO A 17 -25.88 20.03 20.41
N THR A 18 -25.13 19.36 21.28
CA THR A 18 -23.80 19.85 21.68
C THR A 18 -22.93 19.89 20.44
N ALA A 19 -22.62 21.10 19.97
CA ALA A 19 -21.70 21.31 18.86
C ALA A 19 -20.33 20.71 19.24
N SER A 20 -19.98 19.62 18.56
CA SER A 20 -18.78 18.84 18.82
C SER A 20 -17.51 19.65 18.51
N THR A 21 -16.80 20.07 19.56
CA THR A 21 -15.43 20.59 19.49
C THR A 21 -14.40 19.50 19.17
N ALA A 22 -14.81 18.24 18.96
CA ALA A 22 -13.91 17.10 18.77
C ALA A 22 -13.35 16.97 17.34
N ARG A 23 -13.96 17.63 16.34
CA ARG A 23 -13.58 17.46 14.92
C ARG A 23 -12.14 17.90 14.60
N PRO A 24 -11.64 19.07 15.06
CA PRO A 24 -10.27 19.49 14.77
C PRO A 24 -9.20 18.57 15.35
N ALA A 25 -9.39 18.09 16.59
CA ALA A 25 -8.46 17.18 17.24
C ALA A 25 -8.45 15.79 16.58
N ALA A 26 -9.61 15.32 16.10
CA ALA A 26 -9.72 14.09 15.32
C ALA A 26 -9.01 14.21 13.96
N ASP A 27 -9.14 15.34 13.27
CA ASP A 27 -8.48 15.60 12.00
C ASP A 27 -6.95 15.63 12.16
N GLU A 28 -6.43 16.23 13.23
CA GLU A 28 -5.00 16.18 13.55
C GLU A 28 -4.51 14.77 13.89
N ALA A 29 -5.29 14.00 14.64
CA ALA A 29 -4.95 12.61 14.96
C ALA A 29 -4.92 11.73 13.71
N ALA A 30 -5.89 11.89 12.82
CA ALA A 30 -5.94 11.22 11.53
C ALA A 30 -4.74 11.62 10.65
N HIS A 31 -4.40 12.90 10.62
CA HIS A 31 -3.22 13.38 9.89
C HIS A 31 -1.92 12.76 10.43
N ARG A 32 -1.73 12.71 11.75
CA ARG A 32 -0.58 12.03 12.36
C ARG A 32 -0.54 10.54 12.01
N GLY A 33 -1.68 9.86 12.06
CA GLY A 33 -1.79 8.46 11.66
C GLY A 33 -1.40 8.24 10.19
N TRP A 34 -1.88 9.10 9.30
CA TRP A 34 -1.52 9.08 7.89
C TRP A 34 -0.02 9.26 7.65
N GLN A 35 0.62 10.21 8.34
CA GLN A 35 2.07 10.39 8.25
C GLN A 35 2.82 9.13 8.69
N LEU A 36 2.40 8.49 9.79
CA LEU A 36 3.03 7.24 10.23
C LEU A 36 2.95 6.14 9.18
N LEU A 37 1.82 6.00 8.49
CA LEU A 37 1.64 5.02 7.42
C LEU A 37 2.57 5.28 6.22
N LEU A 38 2.87 6.54 5.94
CA LEU A 38 3.73 6.95 4.81
C LEU A 38 5.22 6.98 5.13
N THR A 39 5.60 7.14 6.39
CA THR A 39 7.01 7.46 6.73
C THR A 39 7.65 6.53 7.75
N ARG A 40 6.89 5.70 8.48
CA ARG A 40 7.45 4.85 9.53
C ARG A 40 7.64 3.41 9.06
N PRO A 41 8.89 2.88 9.04
CA PRO A 41 9.14 1.49 8.72
C PRO A 41 8.81 0.60 9.94
N TYR A 42 7.63 0.00 9.97
CA TYR A 42 7.22 -0.90 11.05
C TYR A 42 7.77 -2.32 10.90
N LEU A 43 8.22 -2.70 9.71
CA LEU A 43 8.79 -4.01 9.37
C LEU A 43 10.29 -3.88 9.04
N PRO A 44 11.06 -5.00 9.07
CA PRO A 44 12.37 -5.03 8.43
C PRO A 44 12.27 -4.68 6.94
N ALA A 45 13.34 -4.14 6.37
CA ALA A 45 13.36 -3.86 4.93
C ALA A 45 13.38 -5.17 4.14
N ASP A 46 12.63 -5.18 3.05
CA ASP A 46 12.55 -6.31 2.13
C ASP A 46 13.75 -6.32 1.19
N PHE A 47 14.16 -5.14 0.70
CA PHE A 47 15.29 -4.94 -0.20
C PHE A 47 15.78 -3.49 -0.13
N ASP A 48 16.73 -3.13 -0.99
CA ASP A 48 17.27 -1.77 -1.10
C ASP A 48 17.12 -1.23 -2.53
N GLN A 49 17.48 0.04 -2.71
CA GLN A 49 17.30 0.76 -3.97
C GLN A 49 18.06 0.10 -5.12
N ASP A 50 19.26 -0.43 -4.91
CA ASP A 50 20.01 -1.07 -5.98
C ASP A 50 19.32 -2.35 -6.44
N VAL A 51 18.69 -3.10 -5.53
CA VAL A 51 17.89 -4.28 -5.90
C VAL A 51 16.69 -3.84 -6.72
N PHE A 52 15.98 -2.80 -6.29
CA PHE A 52 14.82 -2.28 -7.02
C PHE A 52 15.18 -1.79 -8.43
N ASP A 53 16.28 -1.05 -8.54
CA ASP A 53 16.79 -0.50 -9.80
C ASP A 53 17.25 -1.58 -10.79
N ASP A 54 17.51 -2.79 -10.29
CA ASP A 54 17.95 -3.95 -11.06
C ASP A 54 16.83 -4.96 -11.36
N LEU A 55 15.61 -4.79 -10.85
CA LEU A 55 14.50 -5.73 -11.07
C LEU A 55 14.27 -6.02 -12.56
N TRP A 56 14.45 -5.01 -13.42
CA TRP A 56 14.24 -5.14 -14.85
C TRP A 56 15.05 -6.23 -15.55
N THR A 57 16.16 -6.63 -14.94
CA THR A 57 17.06 -7.65 -15.47
C THR A 57 16.50 -9.07 -15.39
N THR A 58 15.49 -9.32 -14.54
CA THR A 58 14.83 -10.63 -14.43
C THR A 58 13.67 -10.77 -15.41
N TRP A 59 13.13 -9.66 -15.90
CA TRP A 59 11.91 -9.64 -16.70
C TRP A 59 12.06 -10.36 -18.05
N GLU A 60 10.96 -10.82 -18.61
CA GLU A 60 10.92 -11.46 -19.92
C GLU A 60 11.00 -10.42 -21.05
N ALA A 61 11.41 -10.87 -22.25
CA ALA A 61 11.21 -10.09 -23.46
C ALA A 61 9.69 -9.98 -23.77
N PRO A 62 9.20 -8.84 -24.28
CA PRO A 62 9.94 -7.67 -24.73
C PRO A 62 10.25 -6.65 -23.63
N MET A 63 9.78 -6.87 -22.40
CA MET A 63 9.83 -5.85 -21.35
C MET A 63 11.24 -5.53 -20.89
N ARG A 64 12.09 -6.54 -20.70
CA ARG A 64 13.51 -6.34 -20.40
C ARG A 64 14.22 -5.48 -21.46
N SER A 65 14.00 -5.76 -22.74
CA SER A 65 14.61 -4.99 -23.84
C SER A 65 14.12 -3.55 -23.92
N ARG A 66 12.89 -3.26 -23.46
CA ARG A 66 12.39 -1.89 -23.31
C ARG A 66 13.06 -1.20 -22.13
N ALA A 67 13.13 -1.87 -20.99
CA ALA A 67 13.72 -1.35 -19.77
C ALA A 67 15.21 -1.04 -19.93
N GLU A 68 15.96 -1.90 -20.63
CA GLU A 68 17.39 -1.70 -20.94
C GLU A 68 17.66 -0.36 -21.65
N LYS A 69 16.72 0.10 -22.48
CA LYS A 69 16.80 1.35 -23.24
C LYS A 69 16.23 2.55 -22.48
N ALA A 70 15.52 2.31 -21.38
CA ALA A 70 14.86 3.33 -20.60
C ALA A 70 15.83 3.98 -19.60
N THR A 71 15.59 5.26 -19.31
CA THR A 71 16.29 5.96 -18.24
C THR A 71 15.99 5.32 -16.89
N LEU A 72 16.80 5.63 -15.87
CA LEU A 72 16.57 5.08 -14.53
C LEU A 72 15.19 5.46 -13.95
N PRO A 73 14.71 6.72 -14.03
CA PRO A 73 13.37 7.07 -13.56
C PRO A 73 12.27 6.30 -14.31
N GLU A 74 12.38 6.16 -15.63
CA GLU A 74 11.42 5.40 -16.43
C GLU A 74 11.41 3.92 -16.04
N ARG A 75 12.59 3.30 -15.81
CA ARG A 75 12.68 1.92 -15.33
C ARG A 75 11.99 1.72 -13.98
N ARG A 76 12.12 2.69 -13.06
CA ARG A 76 11.43 2.65 -11.77
C ARG A 76 9.91 2.73 -11.93
N LEU A 77 9.42 3.61 -12.81
CA LEU A 77 7.99 3.66 -13.16
C LEU A 77 7.50 2.34 -13.76
N MET A 78 8.27 1.74 -14.67
CA MET A 78 7.96 0.44 -15.27
C MET A 78 7.92 -0.68 -14.21
N ALA A 79 8.85 -0.66 -13.24
CA ALA A 79 8.85 -1.62 -12.14
C ALA A 79 7.61 -1.44 -11.27
N MET A 80 7.29 -0.19 -10.88
CA MET A 80 6.09 0.10 -10.11
C MET A 80 4.81 -0.38 -10.83
N GLU A 81 4.72 -0.15 -12.14
CA GLU A 81 3.61 -0.65 -12.96
C GLU A 81 3.54 -2.18 -12.97
N ARG A 82 4.65 -2.89 -13.23
CA ARG A 82 4.69 -4.36 -13.28
C ARG A 82 4.18 -4.98 -11.97
N TYR A 83 4.62 -4.44 -10.84
CA TYR A 83 4.33 -5.02 -9.53
C TYR A 83 3.07 -4.46 -8.88
N GLY A 84 2.35 -3.57 -9.55
CA GLY A 84 1.14 -2.92 -9.01
C GLY A 84 1.42 -2.02 -7.81
N LEU A 85 2.58 -1.37 -7.80
CA LEU A 85 2.93 -0.33 -6.83
C LEU A 85 2.32 0.98 -7.29
N THR A 86 1.39 1.51 -6.50
CA THR A 86 0.74 2.78 -6.77
C THR A 86 1.66 3.93 -6.41
N ALA A 87 1.84 4.85 -7.35
CA ALA A 87 2.59 6.07 -7.15
C ALA A 87 1.92 6.99 -6.11
N ASP A 88 2.71 7.69 -5.32
CA ASP A 88 2.24 8.75 -4.43
C ASP A 88 1.69 9.91 -5.27
N PRO A 89 0.45 10.39 -5.03
CA PRO A 89 -0.13 11.52 -5.76
C PRO A 89 0.67 12.84 -5.65
N LEU A 90 1.46 13.01 -4.58
CA LEU A 90 2.29 14.19 -4.35
C LEU A 90 3.71 14.04 -4.90
N ASP A 91 4.20 12.81 -5.00
CA ASP A 91 5.51 12.48 -5.56
C ASP A 91 5.44 11.15 -6.33
N PRO A 92 5.15 11.20 -7.64
CA PRO A 92 4.96 9.98 -8.42
C PRO A 92 6.19 9.08 -8.55
N SER A 93 7.37 9.54 -8.09
CA SER A 93 8.58 8.72 -8.04
C SER A 93 8.59 7.72 -6.88
N ARG A 94 7.68 7.88 -5.91
CA ARG A 94 7.55 7.05 -4.72
C ARG A 94 6.33 6.15 -4.80
N SER A 95 6.42 4.95 -4.23
CA SER A 95 5.28 4.06 -4.04
C SER A 95 4.62 4.28 -2.67
N LEU A 96 3.30 4.21 -2.60
CA LEU A 96 2.56 4.22 -1.33
C LEU A 96 2.75 2.92 -0.52
N GLN A 97 3.05 1.82 -1.19
CA GLN A 97 3.19 0.49 -0.59
C GLN A 97 4.52 0.30 0.14
N TYR A 98 5.49 1.19 -0.04
CA TYR A 98 6.82 1.10 0.57
C TYR A 98 7.25 2.42 1.22
N VAL A 99 7.79 2.30 2.43
CA VAL A 99 8.57 3.37 3.05
C VAL A 99 10.02 3.18 2.60
N VAL A 100 10.59 4.21 1.96
CA VAL A 100 12.00 4.23 1.55
C VAL A 100 12.74 5.19 2.47
N ASP A 101 13.71 4.68 3.23
CA ASP A 101 14.51 5.50 4.15
C ASP A 101 15.67 6.23 3.45
N GLY A 102 16.36 7.10 4.19
CA GLY A 102 17.49 7.88 3.65
C GLY A 102 18.71 7.04 3.21
N SER A 103 18.74 5.75 3.56
CA SER A 103 19.76 4.80 3.07
C SER A 103 19.29 4.00 1.85
N GLY A 104 18.09 4.27 1.34
CA GLY A 104 17.50 3.58 0.21
C GLY A 104 16.97 2.19 0.56
N ARG A 105 16.68 1.90 1.83
CA ARG A 105 16.04 0.63 2.20
C ARG A 105 14.53 0.71 2.00
N TRP A 106 13.98 -0.31 1.36
CA TRP A 106 12.57 -0.43 1.05
C TRP A 106 11.88 -1.34 2.08
N THR A 107 11.03 -0.76 2.90
CA THR A 107 10.20 -1.48 3.88
C THR A 107 8.75 -1.44 3.43
N MET A 108 8.13 -2.60 3.24
CA MET A 108 6.70 -2.69 2.97
C MET A 108 5.89 -1.98 4.07
N SER A 109 4.94 -1.14 3.65
CA SER A 109 4.03 -0.44 4.55
C SER A 109 2.70 -1.20 4.68
N CYS A 110 1.87 -0.83 5.66
CA CYS A 110 0.53 -1.38 5.79
C CYS A 110 -0.33 -1.12 4.54
N LEU A 111 -0.02 -0.06 3.78
CA LEU A 111 -0.73 0.32 2.56
C LEU A 111 -0.45 -0.66 1.40
N ALA A 112 0.58 -1.50 1.50
CA ALA A 112 0.84 -2.58 0.55
C ALA A 112 -0.40 -3.45 0.31
N CYS A 113 -1.09 -3.82 1.38
CA CYS A 113 -2.28 -4.65 1.34
C CYS A 113 -3.57 -3.86 1.64
N HIS A 114 -3.50 -2.81 2.46
CA HIS A 114 -4.69 -2.09 2.94
C HIS A 114 -5.00 -0.77 2.19
N GLN A 115 -4.40 -0.57 1.01
CA GLN A 115 -4.76 0.54 0.14
C GLN A 115 -4.75 0.16 -1.35
N GLY A 116 -5.93 -0.10 -1.87
CA GLY A 116 -6.22 -0.26 -3.29
C GLY A 116 -6.65 1.03 -3.97
N GLN A 117 -7.13 0.88 -5.20
CA GLN A 117 -7.62 1.98 -6.02
C GLN A 117 -8.87 1.59 -6.80
N VAL A 118 -9.73 2.58 -7.06
CA VAL A 118 -10.87 2.47 -8.00
C VAL A 118 -10.74 3.57 -9.04
N GLY A 119 -10.71 3.20 -10.33
CA GLY A 119 -10.53 4.17 -11.42
C GLY A 119 -9.24 4.99 -11.31
N GLY A 120 -8.16 4.39 -10.79
CA GLY A 120 -6.87 5.07 -10.59
C GLY A 120 -6.78 5.96 -9.35
N ARG A 121 -7.86 6.09 -8.57
CA ARG A 121 -7.85 6.85 -7.31
C ARG A 121 -7.61 5.91 -6.12
N THR A 122 -6.54 6.15 -5.38
CA THR A 122 -6.21 5.42 -4.14
C THR A 122 -7.20 5.73 -3.02
N ILE A 123 -7.65 4.70 -2.30
CA ILE A 123 -8.62 4.83 -1.21
C ILE A 123 -8.08 4.13 0.05
N PRO A 124 -7.81 4.87 1.14
CA PRO A 124 -7.40 4.26 2.41
C PRO A 124 -8.41 3.26 2.95
N GLY A 125 -7.91 2.10 3.36
CA GLY A 125 -8.72 1.00 3.88
C GLY A 125 -9.38 0.12 2.82
N LEU A 126 -9.31 0.49 1.53
CA LEU A 126 -9.70 -0.40 0.45
C LEU A 126 -8.61 -1.48 0.27
N PRO A 127 -8.96 -2.78 0.19
CA PRO A 127 -7.98 -3.82 -0.08
C PRO A 127 -7.23 -3.62 -1.40
N ASN A 128 -5.91 -3.87 -1.41
CA ASN A 128 -5.10 -3.73 -2.61
C ASN A 128 -5.13 -5.01 -3.46
N SER A 129 -5.94 -5.01 -4.50
CA SER A 129 -6.04 -6.13 -5.44
C SER A 129 -4.92 -6.21 -6.47
N ASN A 130 -4.06 -5.19 -6.56
CA ASN A 130 -3.12 -5.04 -7.68
C ASN A 130 -1.68 -5.46 -7.32
N TYR A 131 -1.38 -5.66 -6.04
CA TYR A 131 -0.02 -5.88 -5.58
C TYR A 131 0.46 -7.30 -5.90
N ALA A 132 1.46 -7.41 -6.78
CA ALA A 132 2.06 -8.68 -7.18
C ALA A 132 3.17 -9.12 -6.21
N LEU A 133 2.81 -9.38 -4.95
CA LEU A 133 3.77 -9.65 -3.87
C LEU A 133 4.65 -10.87 -4.14
N GLU A 134 4.08 -11.99 -4.58
CA GLU A 134 4.83 -13.20 -4.91
C GLU A 134 5.88 -12.91 -5.99
N THR A 135 5.44 -12.40 -7.15
CA THR A 135 6.34 -12.09 -8.28
C THR A 135 7.43 -11.10 -7.87
N LEU A 136 7.11 -10.04 -7.13
CA LEU A 136 8.12 -9.11 -6.65
C LEU A 136 9.12 -9.80 -5.73
N THR A 137 8.66 -10.61 -4.78
CA THR A 137 9.52 -11.32 -3.82
C THR A 137 10.47 -12.30 -4.52
N GLU A 138 9.96 -13.05 -5.49
CA GLU A 138 10.77 -13.99 -6.26
C GLU A 138 11.83 -13.28 -7.12
N GLU A 139 11.46 -12.20 -7.80
CA GLU A 139 12.39 -11.43 -8.64
C GLU A 139 13.42 -10.65 -7.80
N VAL A 140 13.03 -10.11 -6.63
CA VAL A 140 13.95 -9.55 -5.63
C VAL A 140 14.99 -10.59 -5.21
N ARG A 141 14.56 -11.81 -4.89
CA ARG A 141 15.47 -12.91 -4.53
C ARG A 141 16.46 -13.21 -5.65
N LEU A 142 16.02 -13.25 -6.91
CA LEU A 142 16.90 -13.48 -8.06
C LEU A 142 17.94 -12.36 -8.23
N VAL A 143 17.53 -11.10 -8.08
CA VAL A 143 18.46 -9.96 -8.14
C VAL A 143 19.47 -10.02 -7.00
N LYS A 144 19.02 -10.31 -5.76
CA LYS A 144 19.91 -10.45 -4.60
C LYS A 144 20.96 -11.55 -4.78
N VAL A 145 20.59 -12.68 -5.37
CA VAL A 145 21.54 -13.75 -5.73
C VAL A 145 22.64 -13.19 -6.65
N ARG A 146 22.27 -12.48 -7.72
CA ARG A 146 23.25 -11.89 -8.65
C ARG A 146 24.15 -10.86 -7.95
N GLN A 147 23.55 -10.00 -7.13
CA GLN A 147 24.27 -8.94 -6.42
C GLN A 147 25.03 -9.44 -5.17
N ARG A 148 24.89 -10.74 -4.81
CA ARG A 148 25.44 -11.34 -3.59
C ARG A 148 24.99 -10.62 -2.31
N LYS A 149 23.74 -10.16 -2.29
CA LYS A 149 23.10 -9.50 -1.14
C LYS A 149 22.40 -10.53 -0.25
N PRO A 150 22.32 -10.29 1.08
CA PRO A 150 21.63 -11.20 2.00
C PRO A 150 20.12 -11.25 1.73
N PHE A 151 19.52 -12.41 2.01
CA PHE A 151 18.08 -12.61 1.95
C PHE A 151 17.38 -12.02 3.17
N GLY A 152 16.23 -11.39 2.92
CA GLY A 152 15.32 -10.88 3.93
C GLY A 152 14.26 -11.91 4.32
N HIS A 153 13.36 -11.50 5.20
CA HIS A 153 12.30 -12.37 5.71
C HIS A 153 11.35 -12.86 4.61
N MET A 154 10.97 -11.99 3.66
CA MET A 154 10.09 -12.35 2.55
C MET A 154 10.73 -13.34 1.57
N ASP A 155 12.03 -13.19 1.28
CA ASP A 155 12.77 -14.09 0.37
C ASP A 155 12.76 -15.54 0.86
N LEU A 156 12.85 -15.73 2.19
CA LEU A 156 12.91 -17.01 2.86
C LEU A 156 11.51 -17.58 3.11
N GLY A 157 10.57 -16.73 3.55
CA GLY A 157 9.19 -17.14 3.83
C GLY A 157 8.46 -17.66 2.59
N SER A 158 8.68 -17.00 1.44
CA SER A 158 8.04 -17.38 0.16
C SER A 158 8.49 -18.75 -0.38
N LEU A 159 9.57 -19.33 0.13
CA LEU A 159 9.98 -20.70 -0.26
C LEU A 159 9.05 -21.79 0.30
N LEU A 160 8.28 -21.48 1.34
CA LEU A 160 7.41 -22.42 2.03
C LEU A 160 5.93 -22.04 1.93
N LEU A 161 5.64 -20.75 1.76
CA LEU A 161 4.28 -20.21 1.74
C LEU A 161 4.09 -19.33 0.51
N PRO A 162 3.15 -19.65 -0.39
CA PRO A 162 2.86 -18.78 -1.52
C PRO A 162 2.27 -17.46 -1.03
N LEU A 163 2.73 -16.33 -1.58
CA LEU A 163 2.32 -14.97 -1.20
C LEU A 163 1.22 -14.38 -2.09
N GLY A 164 0.56 -15.24 -2.89
CA GLY A 164 -0.51 -14.88 -3.82
C GLY A 164 -0.07 -14.99 -5.27
N THR A 165 -0.61 -15.98 -5.99
CA THR A 165 -0.22 -16.31 -7.38
C THR A 165 -1.06 -15.57 -8.43
N THR A 166 -1.98 -14.72 -8.00
CA THR A 166 -2.93 -14.00 -8.86
C THR A 166 -2.88 -12.50 -8.60
N ASN A 167 -2.98 -11.71 -9.67
CA ASN A 167 -3.19 -10.26 -9.63
C ASN A 167 -4.62 -9.92 -10.11
N GLY A 168 -5.30 -9.00 -9.45
CA GLY A 168 -6.66 -8.56 -9.82
C GLY A 168 -7.80 -9.37 -9.19
N THR A 169 -7.50 -10.46 -8.49
CA THR A 169 -8.43 -11.19 -7.62
C THR A 169 -7.87 -11.18 -6.21
N THR A 170 -8.62 -10.66 -5.23
CA THR A 170 -8.06 -10.40 -3.90
C THR A 170 -7.56 -11.67 -3.20
N ASN A 171 -6.30 -11.66 -2.78
CA ASN A 171 -5.78 -12.45 -1.64
C ASN A 171 -5.28 -11.52 -0.51
N ALA A 172 -5.37 -10.20 -0.72
CA ALA A 172 -4.95 -9.19 0.24
C ALA A 172 -6.20 -8.70 0.96
N VAL A 173 -6.45 -9.26 2.14
CA VAL A 173 -7.53 -8.99 3.11
C VAL A 173 -8.96 -9.07 2.56
#